data_AF-A0A958ADG6-F1
#
_entry.id   AF-A0A958ADG6-F1
#
_cell.length_a   1.000
_cell.length_b   1.000
_cell.length_c   1.000
_cell.angle_alpha   90.00
_cell.angle_beta   90.00
_cell.angle_gamma   90.00
#
_symmetry.space_group_name_H-M   'P 1'
#
loop_
_entity.id
_entity.type
_entity.pdbx_description
1 polymer ?
#
loop_
_entity_poly.entity_id
_entity_poly.type
_entity_poly.pdbx_seq_one_letter_code
_entity_poly.pdbx_strand_id
1 'polypeptide(L)'
;MSLNDLLNHWRDTPTIAPNIAAWHTRPAQPAQTASLPTNLHPTLAHILHELGIHQLYTHQAAAWTHLQAGRRPVIVTGTASGKTLCYNLPVLDHLLNDPHARALYLFPTKALTHDQATALNKLSAISHQPYSSNNLINISTHPLLHYCDSRQRKQRSFP
;
A
#
# COMPACT_ATOMS: atom_id res chain seq x y z
N MET A 1 25.25 10.97 19.76
CA MET A 1 25.60 9.54 19.66
C MET A 1 24.94 8.99 18.41
N SER A 2 25.73 8.50 17.45
CA SER A 2 25.20 7.92 16.21
C SER A 2 24.64 6.52 16.47
N LEU A 3 23.84 6.01 15.52
CA LEU A 3 23.37 4.61 15.57
C LEU A 3 24.54 3.63 15.67
N ASN A 4 25.62 3.87 14.93
CA ASN A 4 26.80 3.01 14.95
C ASN A 4 27.49 3.04 16.33
N ASP A 5 27.57 4.22 16.96
CA ASP A 5 28.13 4.35 18.30
C ASP A 5 27.31 3.55 19.34
N LEU A 6 25.97 3.56 19.19
CA LEU A 6 25.07 2.77 20.02
C LEU A 6 25.23 1.27 19.83
N LEU A 7 25.31 0.81 18.57
CA LEU A 7 25.51 -0.60 18.26
C LEU A 7 26.86 -1.09 18.80
N ASN A 8 27.92 -0.28 18.68
CA ASN A 8 29.24 -0.61 19.22
C ASN A 8 29.21 -0.62 20.75
N HIS A 9 28.57 0.36 21.38
CA HIS A 9 28.40 0.39 22.83
C HIS A 9 27.74 -0.88 23.37
N TRP A 10 26.68 -1.38 22.72
CA TRP A 10 26.04 -2.65 23.13
C TRP A 10 26.93 -3.88 22.95
N ARG A 11 27.83 -3.88 21.96
CA ARG A 11 28.78 -4.98 21.74
C ARG A 11 29.93 -4.98 22.74
N ASP A 12 30.37 -3.79 23.17
CA ASP A 12 31.61 -3.66 23.95
C ASP A 12 31.34 -3.54 25.45
N THR A 13 30.10 -3.26 25.86
CA THR A 13 29.74 -3.09 27.28
C THR A 13 29.69 -4.44 28.00
N PRO A 14 30.53 -4.68 29.03
CA PRO A 14 30.61 -5.97 29.72
C PRO A 14 29.32 -6.41 30.42
N THR A 15 28.43 -5.47 30.77
CA THR A 15 27.13 -5.76 31.38
C THR A 15 26.04 -6.08 30.35
N ILE A 16 26.27 -5.80 29.06
CA ILE A 16 25.28 -5.97 27.97
C ILE A 16 25.68 -7.12 27.05
N ALA A 17 26.93 -7.13 26.59
CA ALA A 17 27.40 -8.06 25.55
C ALA A 17 27.19 -9.55 25.90
N PRO A 18 27.44 -10.02 27.14
CA PRO A 18 27.21 -11.43 27.50
C PRO A 18 25.73 -11.85 27.45
N ASN A 19 24.80 -10.89 27.50
CA ASN A 19 23.36 -11.14 27.46
C ASN A 19 22.80 -11.21 26.03
N ILE A 20 23.62 -10.97 25.00
CA ILE A 20 23.24 -11.05 23.60
C ILE A 20 23.57 -12.47 23.08
N ALA A 21 22.55 -13.31 22.97
CA ALA A 21 22.72 -14.70 22.54
C ALA A 21 23.18 -14.84 21.07
N ALA A 22 22.81 -13.89 20.21
CA ALA A 22 23.18 -13.90 18.79
C ALA A 22 23.20 -12.48 18.20
N TRP A 23 24.17 -12.23 17.31
CA TRP A 23 24.25 -11.00 16.52
C TRP A 23 24.42 -11.35 15.04
N HIS A 24 23.47 -10.91 14.20
CA HIS A 24 23.51 -11.15 12.76
C HIS A 24 23.35 -9.83 12.01
N THR A 25 24.36 -9.48 11.21
CA THR A 25 24.29 -8.36 10.28
C THR A 25 23.94 -8.90 8.90
N ARG A 26 22.84 -8.42 8.31
CA ARG A 26 22.49 -8.72 6.93
C ARG A 26 23.12 -7.67 6.01
N PRO A 27 23.70 -8.07 4.87
CA PRO A 27 24.26 -7.12 3.92
C PRO A 27 23.15 -6.23 3.36
N ALA A 28 23.48 -4.97 3.09
CA ALA A 28 22.59 -4.07 2.34
C ALA A 28 22.33 -4.66 0.95
N GLN A 29 21.08 -4.59 0.50
CA GLN A 29 20.69 -5.04 -0.83
C GLN A 29 20.20 -3.84 -1.64
N PRO A 30 20.77 -3.58 -2.82
CA PRO A 30 20.29 -2.52 -3.69
C PRO A 30 18.88 -2.85 -4.19
N ALA A 31 18.10 -1.79 -4.46
CA ALA A 31 16.81 -1.91 -5.10
C ALA A 31 16.95 -2.57 -6.47
N GLN A 32 16.15 -3.61 -6.73
CA GLN A 32 15.98 -4.14 -8.07
C GLN A 32 14.73 -3.51 -8.67
N THR A 33 14.91 -2.77 -9.77
CA THR A 33 13.84 -2.01 -10.42
C THR A 33 13.64 -2.40 -11.88
N ALA A 34 12.48 -2.04 -12.41
CA ALA A 34 12.08 -2.18 -13.80
C ALA A 34 11.33 -0.91 -14.24
N SER A 35 11.37 -0.61 -15.54
CA SER A 35 10.65 0.53 -16.11
C SER A 35 9.14 0.44 -15.84
N LEU A 36 8.47 1.60 -15.80
CA LEU A 36 7.01 1.63 -15.78
C LEU A 36 6.45 0.89 -17.02
N PRO A 37 5.40 0.07 -16.86
CA PRO A 37 4.76 -0.60 -17.98
C PRO A 37 4.24 0.40 -19.02
N THR A 38 4.51 0.15 -20.29
CA THR A 38 4.10 1.02 -21.41
C THR A 38 2.60 1.04 -21.66
N ASN A 39 1.90 0.03 -21.15
CA ASN A 39 0.45 -0.14 -21.28
C ASN A 39 -0.34 0.41 -20.08
N LEU A 40 0.30 1.20 -19.20
CA LEU A 40 -0.39 1.93 -18.14
C LEU A 40 -1.23 3.06 -18.72
N HIS A 41 -2.37 3.32 -18.08
CA HIS A 41 -3.17 4.51 -18.37
C HIS A 41 -2.31 5.78 -18.22
N PRO A 42 -2.31 6.72 -19.19
CA PRO A 42 -1.42 7.89 -19.16
C PRO A 42 -1.54 8.74 -17.88
N THR A 43 -2.77 8.93 -17.38
CA THR A 43 -3.00 9.63 -16.11
C THR A 43 -2.34 8.95 -14.93
N LEU A 44 -2.33 7.61 -14.90
CA LEU A 44 -1.71 6.86 -13.82
C LEU A 44 -0.19 6.96 -13.88
N ALA A 45 0.40 6.88 -15.09
CA ALA A 45 1.82 7.13 -15.28
C ALA A 45 2.23 8.54 -14.79
N HIS A 46 1.42 9.56 -15.09
CA HIS A 46 1.64 10.92 -14.62
C HIS A 46 1.61 11.02 -13.09
N ILE A 47 0.58 10.46 -12.44
CA ILE A 47 0.46 10.45 -10.97
C ILE A 47 1.67 9.76 -10.32
N LEU A 48 2.12 8.64 -10.88
CA LEU A 48 3.32 7.95 -10.37
C LEU A 48 4.56 8.84 -10.45
N HIS A 49 4.74 9.56 -11.55
CA HIS A 49 5.84 10.52 -11.69
C HIS A 49 5.76 11.66 -10.68
N GLU A 50 4.57 12.23 -10.42
CA GLU A 50 4.39 13.28 -9.40
C GLU A 50 4.68 12.76 -7.98
N LEU A 51 4.46 11.48 -7.74
CA LEU A 51 4.82 10.80 -6.47
C LEU A 51 6.31 10.42 -6.39
N GLY A 52 7.12 10.77 -7.39
CA GLY A 52 8.55 10.42 -7.47
C GLY A 52 8.82 8.96 -7.84
N ILE A 53 7.79 8.24 -8.33
CA ILE A 53 7.88 6.83 -8.73
C ILE A 53 8.15 6.76 -10.24
N HIS A 54 9.44 6.76 -10.61
CA HIS A 54 9.87 6.66 -12.01
C HIS A 54 10.10 5.22 -12.49
N GLN A 55 10.24 4.29 -11.56
CA GLN A 55 10.46 2.86 -11.82
C GLN A 55 9.70 2.03 -10.78
N LEU A 56 9.29 0.83 -11.18
CA LEU A 56 8.71 -0.15 -10.26
C LEU A 56 9.81 -1.03 -9.68
N TYR A 57 9.62 -1.54 -8.47
CA TYR A 57 10.40 -2.70 -8.04
C TYR A 57 10.08 -3.93 -8.91
N THR A 58 11.04 -4.82 -9.10
CA THR A 58 10.86 -6.03 -9.94
C THR A 58 9.64 -6.86 -9.55
N HIS A 59 9.34 -6.98 -8.26
CA HIS A 59 8.15 -7.71 -7.78
C HIS A 59 6.82 -6.99 -8.09
N GLN A 60 6.82 -5.66 -8.16
CA GLN A 60 5.64 -4.87 -8.58
C GLN A 60 5.40 -5.05 -10.09
N ALA A 61 6.47 -4.99 -10.89
CA ALA A 61 6.39 -5.25 -12.32
C ALA A 61 5.93 -6.68 -12.62
N ALA A 62 6.43 -7.68 -11.88
CA ALA A 62 5.96 -9.06 -12.00
C ALA A 62 4.47 -9.22 -11.64
N ALA A 63 4.01 -8.56 -10.58
CA ALA A 63 2.60 -8.56 -10.21
C ALA A 63 1.72 -7.97 -11.33
N TRP A 64 2.14 -6.84 -11.90
CA TRP A 64 1.49 -6.23 -13.06
C TRP A 64 1.39 -7.19 -14.24
N THR A 65 2.51 -7.78 -14.66
CA THR A 65 2.52 -8.73 -15.79
C THR A 65 1.60 -9.92 -15.57
N HIS A 66 1.56 -10.49 -14.36
CA HIS A 66 0.65 -11.59 -14.05
C HIS A 66 -0.83 -11.18 -14.09
N LEU A 67 -1.16 -10.00 -13.56
CA LEU A 67 -2.53 -9.50 -13.53
C LEU A 67 -3.04 -9.11 -14.93
N GLN A 68 -2.21 -8.47 -15.75
CA GLN A 68 -2.54 -8.18 -17.16
C GLN A 68 -2.73 -9.46 -17.99
N ALA A 69 -2.08 -10.56 -17.61
CA ALA A 69 -2.28 -11.88 -18.22
C ALA A 69 -3.52 -12.62 -17.67
N GLY A 70 -4.39 -11.95 -16.89
CA GLY A 70 -5.60 -12.54 -16.31
C GLY A 70 -5.35 -13.54 -15.18
N ARG A 71 -4.13 -13.59 -14.62
CA ARG A 71 -3.77 -14.49 -13.52
C ARG A 71 -4.11 -13.89 -12.17
N ARG A 72 -4.15 -14.72 -11.12
CA ARG A 72 -4.51 -14.33 -9.74
C ARG A 72 -3.34 -14.62 -8.78
N PRO A 73 -2.30 -13.77 -8.76
CA PRO A 73 -1.10 -14.04 -7.97
C PRO A 73 -1.32 -13.82 -6.46
N VAL A 74 -0.60 -14.59 -5.64
CA VAL A 74 -0.37 -14.29 -4.22
C VAL A 74 0.99 -13.64 -4.09
N ILE A 75 1.05 -12.47 -3.45
CA ILE A 75 2.26 -11.65 -3.38
C ILE A 75 2.92 -11.83 -2.01
N VAL A 76 4.11 -12.43 -2.01
CA VAL A 76 4.90 -12.68 -0.79
C VAL A 76 6.14 -11.79 -0.82
N THR A 77 6.16 -10.74 0.00
CA THR A 77 7.33 -9.85 0.14
C THR A 77 7.44 -9.31 1.57
N GLY A 78 8.65 -8.94 2.01
CA GLY A 78 8.91 -8.45 3.37
C GLY A 78 8.22 -7.12 3.71
N THR A 79 8.03 -6.77 4.98
CA THR A 79 7.43 -5.49 5.39
C THR A 79 8.13 -4.29 4.76
N ALA A 80 7.37 -3.22 4.46
CA ALA A 80 7.85 -2.01 3.78
C ALA A 80 8.44 -2.20 2.36
N SER A 81 8.23 -3.36 1.72
CA SER A 81 8.71 -3.64 0.35
C SER A 81 7.96 -2.93 -0.78
N GLY A 82 6.84 -2.26 -0.51
CA GLY A 82 5.98 -1.67 -1.55
C GLY A 82 4.89 -2.59 -2.11
N LYS A 83 4.42 -3.59 -1.35
CA LYS A 83 3.26 -4.45 -1.70
C LYS A 83 2.03 -3.68 -2.15
N THR A 84 1.78 -2.53 -1.53
CA THR A 84 0.59 -1.73 -1.79
C THR A 84 0.45 -1.37 -3.26
N LEU A 85 1.56 -0.99 -3.91
CA LEU A 85 1.52 -0.66 -5.33
C LEU A 85 1.26 -1.90 -6.21
N CYS A 86 1.61 -3.11 -5.75
CA CYS A 86 1.39 -4.32 -6.54
C CYS A 86 -0.09 -4.61 -6.80
N TYR A 87 -0.98 -4.27 -5.85
CA TYR A 87 -2.43 -4.41 -6.03
C TYR A 87 -3.12 -3.10 -6.43
N ASN A 88 -2.62 -1.94 -5.97
CA ASN A 88 -3.24 -0.65 -6.34
C ASN A 88 -3.04 -0.32 -7.81
N LEU A 89 -1.84 -0.53 -8.37
CA LEU A 89 -1.52 -0.17 -9.74
C LEU A 89 -2.50 -0.78 -10.76
N PRO A 90 -2.71 -2.11 -10.80
CA PRO A 90 -3.66 -2.74 -11.73
C PRO A 90 -5.12 -2.39 -11.44
N VAL A 91 -5.49 -2.19 -10.16
CA VAL A 91 -6.86 -1.77 -9.83
C VAL A 91 -7.15 -0.36 -10.33
N LEU A 92 -6.25 0.58 -10.08
CA LEU A 92 -6.41 1.97 -10.52
C LEU A 92 -6.39 2.07 -12.05
N ASP A 93 -5.51 1.31 -12.72
CA ASP A 93 -5.49 1.24 -14.17
C ASP A 93 -6.83 0.76 -14.74
N HIS A 94 -7.38 -0.33 -14.18
CA HIS A 94 -8.67 -0.86 -14.61
C HIS A 94 -9.82 0.14 -14.37
N LEU A 95 -9.84 0.81 -13.21
CA LEU A 95 -10.85 1.84 -12.89
C LEU A 95 -10.77 3.08 -13.79
N LEU A 96 -9.58 3.43 -14.29
CA LEU A 96 -9.41 4.53 -15.24
C LEU A 96 -9.85 4.15 -16.66
N ASN A 97 -9.65 2.88 -17.05
CA ASN A 97 -10.04 2.38 -18.36
C ASN A 97 -11.54 2.05 -18.49
N ASP A 98 -12.22 1.71 -17.38
CA ASP A 98 -13.66 1.38 -17.37
C ASP A 98 -14.42 2.13 -16.25
N PRO A 99 -15.30 3.09 -16.60
CA PRO A 99 -16.12 3.82 -15.63
C PRO A 99 -17.07 2.95 -14.78
N HIS A 100 -17.44 1.78 -15.28
CA HIS A 100 -18.30 0.83 -14.58
C HIS A 100 -17.52 -0.14 -13.68
N ALA A 101 -16.19 -0.18 -13.79
CA ALA A 101 -15.37 -1.07 -12.98
C ALA A 101 -15.47 -0.76 -11.48
N ARG A 102 -15.36 -1.81 -10.66
CA ARG A 102 -15.38 -1.74 -9.20
C ARG A 102 -14.33 -2.69 -8.64
N ALA A 103 -13.80 -2.35 -7.46
CA ALA A 103 -12.81 -3.17 -6.76
C ALA A 103 -13.21 -3.36 -5.30
N LEU A 104 -12.97 -4.57 -4.77
CA LEU A 104 -13.19 -4.90 -3.36
C LEU A 104 -11.83 -5.12 -2.68
N TYR A 105 -11.58 -4.36 -1.63
CA TYR A 105 -10.39 -4.51 -0.79
C TYR A 105 -10.80 -5.16 0.53
N LEU A 106 -10.11 -6.24 0.89
CA LEU A 106 -10.33 -6.96 2.13
C LEU A 106 -9.07 -6.87 2.99
N PHE A 107 -9.22 -6.32 4.18
CA PHE A 107 -8.15 -6.18 5.17
C PHE A 107 -8.55 -6.85 6.49
N PRO A 108 -7.59 -7.40 7.25
CA PRO A 108 -7.86 -8.12 8.49
C PRO A 108 -8.36 -7.22 9.63
N THR A 109 -8.09 -5.90 9.59
CA THR A 109 -8.46 -4.97 10.67
C THR A 109 -9.03 -3.66 10.14
N LYS A 110 -9.90 -3.04 10.94
CA LYS A 110 -10.48 -1.72 10.63
C LYS A 110 -9.42 -0.62 10.54
N ALA A 111 -8.42 -0.64 11.44
CA ALA A 111 -7.34 0.33 11.44
C ALA A 111 -6.56 0.28 10.12
N LEU A 112 -6.15 -0.92 9.68
CA LEU A 112 -5.47 -1.07 8.41
C LEU A 112 -6.35 -0.67 7.22
N THR A 113 -7.65 -1.00 7.28
CA THR A 113 -8.61 -0.55 6.26
C THR A 113 -8.63 0.98 6.15
N HIS A 114 -8.65 1.69 7.28
CA HIS A 114 -8.68 3.15 7.33
C HIS A 114 -7.38 3.77 6.78
N ASP A 115 -6.22 3.21 7.16
CA ASP A 115 -4.92 3.67 6.66
C ASP A 115 -4.83 3.51 5.13
N GLN A 116 -5.28 2.37 4.62
CA GLN A 116 -5.25 2.08 3.17
C GLN A 116 -6.26 2.93 2.39
N ALA A 117 -7.45 3.16 2.92
CA ALA A 117 -8.44 4.06 2.32
C ALA A 117 -7.91 5.51 2.25
N THR A 118 -7.25 5.97 3.31
CA THR A 118 -6.64 7.30 3.35
C THR A 118 -5.53 7.44 2.31
N ALA A 119 -4.70 6.41 2.14
CA ALA A 119 -3.66 6.39 1.10
C ALA A 119 -4.25 6.43 -0.32
N LEU A 120 -5.32 5.67 -0.58
CA LEU A 120 -6.02 5.68 -1.87
C LEU A 120 -6.65 7.04 -2.18
N ASN A 121 -7.30 7.67 -1.20
CA ASN A 121 -7.91 9.00 -1.37
C ASN A 121 -6.88 10.09 -1.74
N LYS A 122 -5.65 9.98 -1.23
CA LYS A 122 -4.56 10.89 -1.61
C LYS A 122 -4.19 10.74 -3.08
N LEU A 123 -4.20 9.51 -3.61
CA LEU A 123 -3.91 9.24 -5.03
C LEU A 123 -5.01 9.81 -5.94
N SER A 124 -6.29 9.73 -5.53
CA SER A 124 -7.40 10.30 -6.30
C SER A 124 -7.46 11.83 -6.25
N ALA A 125 -6.98 12.45 -5.18
CA ALA A 125 -6.91 13.91 -5.09
C ALA A 125 -5.85 14.49 -6.04
N ILE A 126 -4.81 13.72 -6.38
CA ILE A 126 -3.78 14.15 -7.34
C ILE A 126 -4.32 14.09 -8.77
N SER A 127 -5.32 13.25 -9.06
CA SER A 127 -5.88 13.09 -10.41
C SER A 127 -6.86 14.19 -10.85
N HIS A 128 -6.82 15.40 -10.27
CA HIS A 128 -7.71 16.52 -10.63
C HIS A 128 -7.44 17.04 -12.06
N GLN A 129 -7.90 16.28 -13.06
CA GLN A 129 -8.33 16.80 -14.36
C GLN A 129 -9.84 17.15 -14.31
N PRO A 130 -10.30 18.14 -15.09
CA PRO A 130 -11.70 18.55 -15.13
C PRO A 130 -12.50 17.56 -15.99
N TYR A 131 -12.69 16.33 -15.51
CA TYR A 131 -13.68 15.43 -16.08
C TYR A 131 -15.04 15.68 -15.42
N SER A 132 -16.03 15.88 -16.29
CA SER A 132 -17.41 16.28 -16.02
C SER A 132 -18.03 15.60 -14.79
N SER A 133 -18.88 16.38 -14.13
CA SER A 133 -19.53 16.30 -12.81
C SER A 133 -20.16 14.97 -12.34
N ASN A 134 -20.00 13.84 -13.04
CA ASN A 134 -20.66 12.57 -12.71
C ASN A 134 -19.73 11.36 -12.48
N ASN A 135 -18.41 11.48 -12.65
CA ASN A 135 -17.45 10.39 -12.38
C ASN A 135 -16.54 10.71 -11.19
N LEU A 136 -17.15 11.05 -10.05
CA LEU A 136 -16.41 10.99 -8.80
C LEU A 136 -15.96 9.52 -8.62
N ILE A 137 -14.64 9.30 -8.60
CA ILE A 137 -14.06 8.19 -7.83
C ILE A 137 -14.45 8.47 -6.39
N ASN A 138 -15.71 8.16 -6.08
CA ASN A 138 -16.29 8.39 -4.79
C ASN A 138 -15.95 7.15 -3.98
N ILE A 139 -14.81 7.20 -3.30
CA ILE A 139 -14.52 6.30 -2.19
C ILE A 139 -15.32 6.78 -0.95
N SER A 140 -16.50 7.41 -1.12
CA SER A 140 -17.47 7.53 -0.04
C SER A 140 -18.23 6.21 0.08
N THR A 141 -17.92 5.50 1.17
CA THR A 141 -18.91 4.88 2.04
C THR A 141 -20.18 4.39 1.34
N HIS A 142 -20.10 3.26 0.62
CA HIS A 142 -21.30 2.48 0.35
C HIS A 142 -21.90 2.00 1.70
N PRO A 143 -23.24 1.92 1.87
CA PRO A 143 -23.91 1.65 3.15
C PRO A 143 -23.64 0.27 3.78
N LEU A 144 -22.76 -0.54 3.17
CA LEU A 144 -22.32 -1.82 3.72
C LEU A 144 -21.07 -1.71 4.59
N LEU A 145 -20.45 -0.53 4.69
CA LEU A 145 -19.70 -0.14 5.88
C LEU A 145 -20.70 0.24 6.97
N HIS A 146 -21.44 -0.74 7.48
CA HIS A 146 -22.10 -0.62 8.77
C HIS A 146 -20.98 -0.45 9.81
N TYR A 147 -20.65 0.81 10.08
CA TYR A 147 -19.95 1.22 11.28
C TYR A 147 -20.84 0.85 12.46
N CYS A 148 -20.74 -0.41 12.90
CA CYS A 148 -21.29 -0.83 14.17
C CYS A 148 -20.31 -0.32 15.24
N ASP A 149 -20.62 0.87 15.76
CA ASP A 149 -19.99 1.40 16.96
C ASP A 149 -20.38 0.52 18.15
N SER A 150 -19.46 -0.32 18.59
CA SER A 150 -19.66 -1.19 19.76
C SER A 150 -19.69 -0.41 21.09
N ARG A 151 -19.60 0.94 21.08
CA ARG A 151 -19.71 1.78 22.29
C ARG A 151 -21.11 2.29 22.58
N GLN A 152 -22.12 2.04 21.75
CA GLN A 152 -23.51 2.47 22.04
C GLN A 152 -24.46 1.35 22.52
N ARG A 153 -23.98 0.11 22.68
CA ARG A 153 -24.83 -1.04 23.09
C ARG A 153 -25.02 -1.22 24.61
N LYS A 154 -25.01 -0.13 25.40
CA LYS A 154 -25.26 -0.18 26.86
C LYS A 154 -26.42 0.68 27.38
N GLN A 155 -27.21 1.31 26.51
CA GLN A 155 -28.37 2.09 26.95
C GLN A 155 -29.59 1.90 26.04
N ARG A 156 -30.15 0.69 26.00
CA ARG A 156 -31.57 0.50 25.71
C ARG A 156 -32.10 -0.66 26.54
N SER A 157 -32.66 -0.31 27.68
CA SER A 157 -33.61 -1.11 28.43
C SER A 157 -34.78 -1.48 27.50
N PHE A 158 -35.13 -2.75 27.44
CA PHE A 158 -36.41 -3.19 26.87
C PHE A 158 -37.41 -3.41 28.02
N PRO A 159 -38.71 -3.17 27.78
CA PRO A 159 -39.78 -3.36 28.77
C PRO A 159 -39.96 -4.83 29.18
#